data_AF-A0ABD3W7I7-F1
#
_entry.id   AF-A0ABD3W7I7-F1
#
_cell.length_a   1.000
_cell.length_b   1.000
_cell.length_c   1.000
_cell.angle_alpha   90.00
_cell.angle_beta   90.00
_cell.angle_gamma   90.00
#
_symmetry.space_group_name_H-M   'P 1'
#
loop_
_entity.id
_entity.type
_entity.pdbx_description
1 polymer ?
#
loop_
_entity_poly.entity_id
_entity_poly.type
_entity_poly.pdbx_seq_one_letter_code
_entity_poly.pdbx_strand_id
1 'polypeptide(L)'
;MKEIIIVLLFVVSVALAKPGIFPRRSGFVELCSSNSDCSGSQKCCSKVCRHTCQTPTTLPCIYNGITYHSGEGFIMDDGCNMCGCHDGIAQCTLMACVNETDMLLNKTIV
;
A
#
# COMPACT_ATOMS: atom_id res chain seq x y z
N MET A 1 29.79 -48.08 22.34
CA MET A 1 28.40 -47.57 22.55
C MET A 1 28.30 -46.05 22.39
N LYS A 2 29.23 -45.24 22.93
CA LYS A 2 29.22 -43.77 22.78
C LYS A 2 29.39 -43.29 21.32
N GLU A 3 30.28 -43.92 20.56
CA GLU A 3 30.50 -43.59 19.14
C GLU A 3 29.24 -43.78 18.27
N ILE A 4 28.46 -44.83 18.55
CA ILE A 4 27.21 -45.13 17.82
C ILE A 4 26.16 -44.04 18.09
N ILE A 5 26.09 -43.51 19.31
CA ILE A 5 25.16 -42.43 19.68
C ILE A 5 25.52 -41.13 18.97
N ILE A 6 26.80 -40.78 18.87
CA ILE A 6 27.28 -39.58 18.16
C ILE A 6 26.94 -39.67 16.67
N VAL A 7 27.19 -40.84 16.07
CA VAL A 7 26.83 -41.09 14.66
C VAL A 7 25.32 -40.91 14.48
N LEU A 8 24.49 -41.55 15.31
CA LEU A 8 23.03 -41.42 15.23
C LEU A 8 22.54 -39.97 15.40
N LEU A 9 23.10 -39.19 16.35
CA LEU A 9 22.74 -37.78 16.54
C LEU A 9 23.13 -36.91 15.33
N PHE A 10 24.31 -37.13 14.75
CA PHE A 10 24.71 -36.46 13.51
C PHE A 10 23.78 -36.81 12.34
N VAL A 11 23.44 -38.10 12.17
CA VAL A 11 22.54 -38.54 11.09
C VAL A 11 21.13 -37.97 11.27
N VAL A 12 20.62 -37.91 12.51
CA VAL A 12 19.30 -37.33 12.84
C VAL A 12 19.27 -35.81 12.62
N SER A 13 20.36 -35.10 12.93
CA SER A 13 20.47 -33.64 12.72
C SER A 13 20.38 -33.24 11.24
N VAL A 14 20.93 -34.08 10.36
CA VAL A 14 20.90 -33.85 8.91
C VAL A 14 19.52 -34.14 8.30
N ALA A 15 18.71 -35.01 8.92
CA ALA A 15 17.41 -35.45 8.38
C ALA A 15 16.23 -34.47 8.59
N LEU A 16 16.40 -33.37 9.34
CA LEU A 16 15.38 -32.32 9.50
C LEU A 16 15.62 -31.07 8.65
N ALA A 17 16.62 -31.11 7.75
CA ALA A 17 16.57 -30.23 6.60
C ALA A 17 15.44 -30.72 5.70
N LYS A 18 14.27 -30.07 5.75
CA LYS A 18 13.23 -30.23 4.73
C LYS A 18 13.95 -30.12 3.38
N PRO A 19 13.91 -31.13 2.49
CA PRO A 19 14.35 -30.93 1.14
C PRO A 19 13.29 -30.06 0.48
N GLY A 20 13.40 -28.74 0.69
CA GLY A 20 12.75 -27.75 -0.15
C GLY A 20 13.42 -27.83 -1.51
N ILE A 21 13.17 -28.90 -2.25
CA ILE A 21 13.38 -28.93 -3.69
C ILE A 21 12.50 -27.80 -4.20
N PHE A 22 13.09 -26.66 -4.53
CA PHE A 22 12.40 -25.64 -5.30
C PHE A 22 12.05 -26.32 -6.63
N PRO A 23 10.76 -26.52 -6.96
CA PRO A 23 10.42 -27.12 -8.22
C PRO A 23 10.92 -26.18 -9.32
N ARG A 24 11.94 -26.59 -10.09
CA ARG A 24 12.14 -26.08 -11.46
C ARG A 24 10.98 -26.59 -12.31
N ARG A 25 9.78 -26.07 -12.04
CA ARG A 25 8.65 -26.23 -12.95
C ARG A 25 8.95 -25.33 -14.14
N SER A 26 9.02 -25.92 -15.33
CA SER A 26 8.91 -25.23 -16.63
C SER A 26 7.56 -24.54 -16.79
N GLY A 27 7.24 -23.63 -15.90
CA GLY A 27 5.94 -22.95 -15.79
C GLY A 27 6.02 -21.74 -14.87
N PHE A 28 7.21 -21.20 -14.66
CA PHE A 28 7.38 -19.93 -14.03
C PHE A 28 7.14 -18.84 -15.07
N VAL A 29 5.88 -18.41 -15.17
CA VAL A 29 5.48 -17.32 -16.07
C VAL A 29 5.92 -16.01 -15.43
N GLU A 30 7.08 -15.53 -15.83
CA GLU A 30 7.50 -14.15 -15.60
C GLU A 30 6.75 -13.27 -16.61
N LEU A 31 5.64 -12.66 -16.15
CA LEU A 31 4.72 -11.93 -17.01
C LEU A 31 5.17 -10.48 -17.26
N CYS A 32 6.02 -9.96 -16.39
CA CYS A 32 6.63 -8.64 -16.46
C CYS A 32 7.98 -8.67 -15.73
N SER A 33 8.91 -7.81 -16.14
CA SER A 33 10.15 -7.51 -15.40
C SER A 33 10.14 -6.09 -14.82
N SER A 34 9.32 -5.21 -15.42
CA SER A 34 9.23 -3.80 -15.10
C SER A 34 7.80 -3.29 -15.25
N ASN A 35 7.50 -2.11 -14.70
CA ASN A 35 6.17 -1.51 -14.82
C ASN A 35 5.77 -1.21 -16.28
N SER A 36 6.74 -0.96 -17.17
CA SER A 36 6.48 -0.68 -18.58
C SER A 36 6.06 -1.91 -19.38
N ASP A 37 6.31 -3.11 -18.87
CA ASP A 37 5.85 -4.35 -19.50
C ASP A 37 4.33 -4.57 -19.29
N CYS A 38 3.73 -3.77 -18.40
CA CYS A 38 2.32 -3.83 -18.05
C CYS A 38 1.51 -2.79 -18.83
N SER A 39 0.34 -3.18 -19.31
CA SER A 39 -0.56 -2.28 -20.02
C SER A 39 -1.36 -1.39 -19.05
N GLY A 40 -1.60 -0.14 -19.44
CA GLY A 40 -2.41 0.80 -18.66
C GLY A 40 -1.74 1.26 -17.37
N SER A 41 -2.47 1.26 -16.25
CA SER A 41 -1.99 1.68 -14.93
C SER A 41 -1.42 0.54 -14.08
N GLN A 42 -1.35 -0.67 -14.65
CA GLN A 42 -0.84 -1.84 -13.94
C GLN A 42 0.66 -1.71 -13.65
N LYS A 43 1.07 -2.20 -12.49
CA LYS A 43 2.48 -2.23 -12.07
C LYS A 43 2.95 -3.66 -11.98
N CYS A 44 4.24 -3.88 -12.19
CA CYS A 44 4.83 -5.20 -12.03
C CYS A 44 5.02 -5.48 -10.54
N CYS A 45 4.36 -6.52 -10.04
CA CYS A 45 4.44 -6.92 -8.64
C CYS A 45 5.08 -8.30 -8.50
N SER A 46 6.10 -8.38 -7.64
CA SER A 46 6.76 -9.63 -7.29
C SER A 46 6.07 -10.27 -6.08
N LYS A 47 5.42 -11.41 -6.29
CA LYS A 47 4.88 -12.26 -5.23
C LYS A 47 5.62 -13.59 -5.25
N VAL A 48 6.47 -13.80 -4.25
CA VAL A 48 7.47 -14.88 -4.26
C VAL A 48 8.33 -14.71 -5.52
N CYS A 49 8.58 -15.78 -6.26
CA CYS A 49 9.32 -15.67 -7.51
C CYS A 49 8.39 -15.06 -8.59
N ARG A 50 7.06 -15.23 -8.56
CA ARG A 50 6.19 -14.82 -9.67
C ARG A 50 6.13 -13.29 -9.85
N HIS A 51 6.37 -12.82 -11.08
CA HIS A 51 6.15 -11.44 -11.50
C HIS A 51 4.87 -11.31 -12.31
N THR A 52 3.92 -10.49 -11.84
CA THR A 52 2.66 -10.24 -12.55
C THR A 52 2.28 -8.79 -12.54
N CYS A 53 1.73 -8.34 -13.68
CA CYS A 53 1.06 -7.06 -13.79
C CYS A 53 -0.20 -7.06 -12.94
N GLN A 54 -0.24 -6.15 -11.98
CA GLN A 54 -1.38 -5.99 -11.09
C GLN A 54 -1.80 -4.52 -11.06
N THR A 55 -3.11 -4.30 -11.08
CA THR A 55 -3.67 -2.96 -10.89
C THR A 55 -3.36 -2.51 -9.47
N PRO A 56 -2.75 -1.33 -9.26
CA PRO A 56 -2.52 -0.78 -7.93
C PRO A 56 -3.84 -0.72 -7.17
N THR A 57 -3.90 -1.36 -6.00
CA THR A 57 -5.03 -1.21 -5.08
C THR A 57 -4.76 0.01 -4.23
N THR A 58 -5.50 1.08 -4.49
CA THR A 58 -5.47 2.29 -3.66
C THR A 58 -6.54 2.17 -2.58
N LEU A 59 -6.23 2.65 -1.38
CA LEU A 59 -7.20 2.69 -0.28
C LEU A 59 -8.09 3.93 -0.44
N PRO A 60 -9.40 3.83 -0.17
CA PRO A 60 -10.26 5.00 -0.11
C PRO A 60 -10.09 5.72 1.23
N CYS A 61 -10.39 7.00 1.24
CA CYS A 61 -10.60 7.79 2.45
C CYS A 61 -12.07 7.70 2.84
N ILE A 62 -12.36 7.64 4.14
CA ILE A 62 -13.74 7.74 4.64
C ILE A 62 -13.82 9.01 5.49
N TYR A 63 -14.70 9.93 5.09
CA TYR A 63 -14.95 11.17 5.80
C TYR A 63 -16.45 11.39 5.95
N ASN A 64 -16.94 11.59 7.17
CA ASN A 64 -18.37 11.71 7.51
C ASN A 64 -19.27 10.61 6.91
N GLY A 65 -18.74 9.39 6.81
CA GLY A 65 -19.45 8.24 6.24
C GLY A 65 -19.50 8.21 4.70
N ILE A 66 -18.91 9.21 4.03
CA ILE A 66 -18.72 9.24 2.59
C ILE A 66 -17.36 8.64 2.23
N THR A 67 -17.34 7.80 1.21
CA THR A 67 -16.13 7.18 0.67
C THR A 67 -15.59 8.04 -0.47
N TYR A 68 -14.33 8.44 -0.36
CA TYR A 68 -13.59 9.17 -1.39
C TYR A 68 -12.46 8.27 -1.92
N HIS A 69 -12.42 8.05 -3.22
CA HIS A 69 -11.37 7.29 -3.89
C HIS A 69 -10.06 8.09 -3.98
N SER A 70 -8.92 7.40 -4.07
CA SER A 70 -7.62 8.05 -4.27
C SER A 70 -7.66 8.92 -5.54
N GLY A 71 -7.32 10.20 -5.41
CA GLY A 71 -7.43 11.23 -6.45
C GLY A 71 -8.64 12.16 -6.32
N GLU A 72 -9.63 11.82 -5.50
CA GLU A 72 -10.80 12.69 -5.26
C GLU A 72 -10.50 13.76 -4.20
N GLY A 73 -11.21 14.88 -4.30
CA GLY A 73 -11.12 15.98 -3.34
C GLY A 73 -12.46 16.33 -2.70
N PHE A 74 -12.42 16.88 -1.50
CA PHE A 74 -13.59 17.31 -0.75
C PHE A 74 -13.30 18.52 0.13
N ILE A 75 -14.37 19.23 0.52
CA ILE A 75 -14.32 20.34 1.47
C ILE A 75 -14.71 19.81 2.85
N MET A 76 -13.95 20.21 3.88
CA MET A 76 -14.18 19.87 5.28
C MET A 76 -15.43 20.57 5.82
N ASP A 77 -15.90 20.14 7.00
CA ASP A 77 -17.12 20.69 7.63
C ASP A 77 -16.97 22.18 8.01
N ASP A 78 -15.73 22.66 8.09
CA ASP A 78 -15.40 24.07 8.29
C ASP A 78 -15.63 24.95 7.04
N GLY A 79 -15.97 24.34 5.89
CA GLY A 79 -16.30 25.02 4.64
C GLY A 79 -15.13 25.68 3.93
N CYS A 80 -13.92 25.61 4.47
CA CYS A 80 -12.74 26.31 3.96
C CYS A 80 -11.62 25.35 3.63
N ASN A 81 -11.35 24.37 4.51
CA ASN A 81 -10.27 23.45 4.29
C ASN A 81 -10.62 22.42 3.22
N MET A 82 -9.78 22.32 2.21
CA MET A 82 -9.91 21.35 1.14
C MET A 82 -8.95 20.18 1.39
N CYS A 83 -9.43 18.97 1.16
CA CYS A 83 -8.64 17.76 1.24
C CYS A 83 -8.56 17.05 -0.11
N GLY A 84 -7.40 16.46 -0.40
CA GLY A 84 -7.25 15.42 -1.42
C GLY A 84 -7.10 14.06 -0.77
N CYS A 85 -7.80 13.04 -1.27
CA CYS A 85 -7.60 11.67 -0.85
C CYS A 85 -6.44 11.05 -1.62
N HIS A 86 -5.44 10.51 -0.92
CA HIS A 86 -4.34 9.78 -1.52
C HIS A 86 -4.05 8.50 -0.74
N ASP A 87 -4.39 7.37 -1.34
CA ASP A 87 -4.12 6.02 -0.81
C ASP A 87 -4.54 5.82 0.65
N GLY A 88 -5.76 6.26 0.97
CA GLY A 88 -6.38 6.15 2.29
C GLY A 88 -6.03 7.31 3.24
N ILE A 89 -5.24 8.27 2.78
CA ILE A 89 -4.82 9.43 3.57
C ILE A 89 -5.49 10.68 3.02
N ALA A 90 -6.30 11.35 3.83
CA ALA A 90 -6.81 12.68 3.51
C ALA A 90 -5.72 13.73 3.79
N GLN A 91 -5.22 14.37 2.74
CA GLN A 91 -4.23 15.45 2.81
C GLN A 91 -4.97 16.78 2.70
N CYS A 92 -5.12 17.46 3.83
CA CYS A 92 -5.94 18.66 3.94
C CYS A 92 -5.11 19.94 4.04
N THR A 93 -5.67 21.04 3.56
CA THR A 93 -5.14 22.37 3.88
C THR A 93 -5.33 22.70 5.35
N LEU A 94 -4.57 23.68 5.84
CA LEU A 94 -4.69 24.24 7.20
C LEU A 94 -4.93 25.75 7.12
N MET A 95 -5.93 26.14 6.32
CA MET A 95 -6.36 27.52 6.17
C MET A 95 -7.22 27.92 7.38
N ALA A 96 -6.97 29.12 7.91
CA ALA A 96 -7.86 29.72 8.89
C ALA A 96 -9.19 30.09 8.21
N CYS A 97 -10.29 29.59 8.77
CA CYS A 97 -11.62 29.92 8.29
C CYS A 97 -12.00 31.30 8.82
N VAL A 98 -12.33 32.23 7.94
CA VAL A 98 -12.93 33.51 8.33
C VAL A 98 -14.44 33.36 8.23
N ASN A 99 -15.17 33.71 9.29
CA ASN A 99 -16.61 33.79 9.19
C ASN A 99 -16.97 35.01 8.32
N GLU A 100 -18.07 34.93 7.55
CA GLU A 100 -18.61 36.09 6.82
C GLU A 100 -18.83 37.31 7.76
N THR A 101 -19.06 37.07 9.06
CA THR A 101 -19.21 38.10 10.09
C THR A 101 -17.91 38.84 10.44
N ASP A 102 -16.74 38.21 10.24
CA ASP A 102 -15.44 38.83 10.57
C ASP A 102 -14.98 39.84 9.52
N MET A 103 -15.48 39.74 8.27
CA MET A 103 -15.26 40.77 7.25
C MET A 103 -16.06 42.05 7.53
N LEU A 104 -17.17 41.96 8.27
CA LEU A 104 -18.00 43.11 8.62
C LEU A 104 -17.47 43.88 9.84
N LEU A 105 -16.74 43.22 10.76
CA LEU A 105 -16.16 43.91 11.92
C LEU A 105 -14.97 44.81 11.54
N ASN A 106 -14.27 44.52 10.44
CA ASN A 106 -13.17 45.35 9.91
C ASN A 106 -13.63 46.45 8.93
N LYS A 107 -14.94 46.51 8.60
CA LYS A 107 -15.46 47.52 7.67
C LYS A 107 -16.05 48.76 8.38
N THR A 108 -16.17 48.72 9.71
CA THR A 108 -16.75 49.80 10.53
C THR A 108 -15.69 50.60 11.31
N ILE A 109 -14.40 50.32 11.11
CA ILE A 109 -13.28 51.07 11.72
C ILE A 109 -12.36 51.62 10.61
N VAL A 110 -12.94 52.36 9.65
CA VAL A 110 -12.23 53.40 8.87
C VAL A 110 -13.21 54.53 8.62
#